data_AF-A0AAD1YJM0-F1
#
_entry.id   AF-A0AAD1YJM0-F1
#
_cell.length_a   1.000
_cell.length_b   1.000
_cell.length_c   1.000
_cell.angle_alpha   90.00
_cell.angle_beta   90.00
_cell.angle_gamma   90.00
#
_symmetry.space_group_name_H-M   'P 1'
#
loop_
_entity.id
_entity.type
_entity.pdbx_description
1 polymer ?
#
loop_
_entity_poly.entity_id
_entity_poly.type
_entity_poly.pdbx_seq_one_letter_code
_entity_poly.pdbx_strand_id
1 'polypeptide(L)'
;MEYISAEEFLKQPKEVQRIFLEYFDHEKMLFLDGVIYFETFKDEGKHIPLLTEGQLRKFIEDKTGYIDITLNDIADNTGNKNYEIECYPYILYEGFGDSKEFNVWATDLLQAYWKVACEIAKEE
;
A
#
# COMPACT_ATOMS: atom_id res chain seq x y z
N MET A 1 -2.30 -0.33 -16.61
CA MET A 1 -1.66 -0.32 -15.28
C MET A 1 -2.72 -0.78 -14.30
N GLU A 2 -2.44 -1.79 -13.48
CA GLU A 2 -3.39 -2.30 -12.50
C GLU A 2 -3.42 -1.40 -11.25
N TYR A 3 -4.58 -1.23 -10.66
CA TYR A 3 -4.81 -0.40 -9.48
C TYR A 3 -5.99 -0.92 -8.67
N ILE A 4 -6.06 -0.56 -7.39
CA ILE A 4 -7.21 -0.87 -6.54
C ILE A 4 -8.41 -0.05 -6.99
N SER A 5 -9.55 -0.72 -7.23
CA SER A 5 -10.77 -0.05 -7.65
C SER A 5 -11.32 0.88 -6.57
N ALA A 6 -12.05 1.91 -6.98
CA ALA A 6 -12.73 2.81 -6.03
C ALA A 6 -13.69 2.05 -5.11
N GLU A 7 -14.41 1.05 -5.63
CA GLU A 7 -15.29 0.19 -4.83
C GLU A 7 -14.54 -0.55 -3.73
N GLU A 8 -13.37 -1.12 -4.06
CA GLU A 8 -12.55 -1.85 -3.09
C GLU A 8 -11.96 -0.91 -2.02
N PHE A 9 -11.51 0.27 -2.43
CA PHE A 9 -11.07 1.32 -1.51
C PHE A 9 -12.19 1.76 -0.55
N LEU A 10 -13.40 1.97 -1.07
CA LEU A 10 -14.54 2.45 -0.29
C LEU A 10 -15.08 1.42 0.70
N LYS A 11 -14.75 0.13 0.56
CA LYS A 11 -15.06 -0.92 1.55
C LYS A 11 -14.27 -0.79 2.84
N GLN A 12 -13.12 -0.10 2.84
CA GLN A 12 -12.31 0.07 4.04
C GLN A 12 -13.00 0.99 5.07
N PRO A 13 -12.65 0.90 6.36
CA PRO A 13 -13.14 1.84 7.37
C PRO A 13 -12.84 3.30 7.01
N LYS A 14 -13.66 4.25 7.50
CA LYS A 14 -13.50 5.68 7.18
C LYS A 14 -12.17 6.27 7.66
N GLU A 15 -11.60 5.73 8.73
CA GLU A 15 -10.28 6.12 9.23
C GLU A 15 -9.18 5.72 8.25
N VAL A 16 -9.17 4.47 7.79
CA VAL A 16 -8.24 3.98 6.75
C VAL A 16 -8.36 4.80 5.47
N GLN A 17 -9.60 5.04 5.00
CA GLN A 17 -9.84 5.89 3.83
C GLN A 17 -9.23 7.28 4.02
N ARG A 18 -9.37 7.87 5.22
CA ARG A 18 -8.83 9.19 5.55
C ARG A 18 -7.30 9.20 5.53
N ILE A 19 -6.64 8.20 6.13
CA ILE A 19 -5.16 8.12 6.13
C ILE A 19 -4.61 8.10 4.71
N PHE A 20 -5.20 7.29 3.82
CA PHE A 20 -4.79 7.28 2.41
C PHE A 20 -5.06 8.61 1.72
N LEU A 21 -6.25 9.19 1.94
CA LEU A 21 -6.57 10.48 1.35
C LEU A 21 -5.60 11.57 1.82
N GLU A 22 -5.31 11.68 3.11
CA GLU A 22 -4.38 12.67 3.69
C GLU A 22 -2.95 12.46 3.17
N TYR A 23 -2.47 11.22 3.17
CA TYR A 23 -1.14 10.88 2.66
C TYR A 23 -0.97 11.30 1.19
N PHE A 24 -1.92 10.91 0.34
CA PHE A 24 -1.87 11.20 -1.10
C PHE A 24 -2.38 12.60 -1.47
N ASP A 25 -3.01 13.35 -0.56
CA ASP A 25 -3.41 14.74 -0.81
C ASP A 25 -2.19 15.67 -0.88
N HIS A 26 -1.17 15.41 -0.04
CA HIS A 26 0.10 16.14 -0.09
C HIS A 26 0.94 15.82 -1.33
N GLU A 27 0.76 14.63 -1.93
CA GLU A 27 1.45 14.26 -3.16
C GLU A 27 0.91 14.97 -4.41
N LYS A 28 -0.23 15.69 -4.32
CA LYS A 28 -0.71 16.58 -5.39
C LYS A 28 0.23 17.76 -5.72
N MET A 29 1.24 18.04 -4.89
CA MET A 29 2.11 19.22 -5.04
C MET A 29 3.52 18.97 -5.63
N LEU A 30 3.95 17.73 -5.88
CA LEU A 30 5.36 17.43 -6.24
C LEU A 30 5.63 17.15 -7.73
N PHE A 31 4.90 17.78 -8.67
CA PHE A 31 5.14 17.60 -10.12
C PHE A 31 5.23 18.91 -10.90
N LEU A 32 6.43 19.50 -10.93
CA LEU A 32 6.93 20.25 -12.08
C LEU A 32 8.29 19.66 -12.47
N ASP A 33 8.49 19.42 -13.77
CA ASP A 33 9.72 18.94 -14.43
C ASP A 33 10.07 17.44 -14.35
N GLY A 34 9.15 16.54 -14.69
CA GLY A 34 9.59 15.18 -15.07
C GLY A 34 8.58 14.03 -15.10
N VAL A 35 7.30 14.30 -14.81
CA VAL A 35 6.12 13.44 -15.03
C VAL A 35 5.89 12.30 -14.03
N ILE A 36 4.92 12.49 -13.13
CA ILE A 36 3.98 11.44 -12.69
C ILE A 36 2.58 12.07 -12.74
N TYR A 37 1.65 11.41 -13.46
CA TYR A 37 0.23 11.75 -13.43
C TYR A 37 -0.43 10.83 -12.40
N PHE A 38 -0.90 11.38 -11.30
CA PHE A 38 -1.87 10.68 -10.45
C PHE A 38 -3.25 10.93 -11.05
N GLU A 39 -3.81 9.95 -11.75
CA GLU A 39 -5.25 10.04 -12.01
C GLU A 39 -5.97 9.79 -10.67
N THR A 40 -7.03 10.54 -10.45
CA THR A 40 -7.96 10.32 -9.34
C THR A 40 -9.33 10.10 -9.95
N PHE A 41 -10.08 9.13 -9.46
CA PHE A 41 -11.50 9.05 -9.84
C PHE A 41 -12.26 10.21 -9.21
N LYS A 42 -13.23 10.74 -9.97
CA LYS A 42 -14.26 11.62 -9.43
C LYS A 42 -15.45 10.74 -9.06
N ASP A 43 -15.64 10.51 -7.77
CA ASP A 43 -16.85 9.90 -7.23
C ASP A 43 -17.55 10.93 -6.35
N GLU A 44 -18.75 11.38 -6.75
CA GLU A 44 -19.55 12.38 -6.02
C GLU A 44 -18.77 13.65 -5.58
N GLY A 45 -17.79 14.09 -6.37
CA GLY A 45 -16.94 15.25 -6.05
C GLY A 45 -15.78 14.97 -5.09
N LYS A 46 -15.58 13.70 -4.68
CA LYS A 46 -14.39 13.24 -3.97
C LYS A 46 -13.35 12.74 -4.96
N HIS A 47 -12.11 13.11 -4.72
CA HIS A 47 -10.95 12.59 -5.43
C HIS A 47 -10.48 11.32 -4.72
N ILE A 48 -10.65 10.16 -5.36
CA ILE A 48 -10.13 8.89 -4.86
C ILE A 48 -8.79 8.63 -5.55
N PRO A 49 -7.70 8.38 -4.81
CA PRO A 49 -6.40 8.08 -5.41
C PRO A 49 -6.49 6.80 -6.23
N LEU A 50 -5.90 6.78 -7.42
CA LEU A 50 -5.49 5.52 -8.03
C LEU A 50 -4.38 4.93 -7.17
N LEU A 51 -4.56 3.71 -6.67
CA LEU A 51 -3.57 3.01 -5.86
C LEU A 51 -2.98 1.87 -6.68
N THR A 52 -1.92 2.19 -7.41
CA THR A 52 -1.09 1.22 -8.14
C THR A 52 -0.12 0.51 -7.20
N GLU A 53 0.51 -0.56 -7.70
CA GLU A 53 1.50 -1.33 -6.95
C GLU A 53 2.62 -0.43 -6.39
N GLY A 54 3.17 0.47 -7.22
CA GLY A 54 4.25 1.38 -6.82
C GLY A 54 3.83 2.40 -5.75
N GLN A 55 2.59 2.88 -5.77
CA GLN A 55 2.10 3.83 -4.77
C GLN A 55 1.84 3.16 -3.43
N LEU A 56 1.31 1.94 -3.44
CA LEU A 56 1.12 1.16 -2.23
C LEU A 56 2.47 0.77 -1.63
N ARG A 57 3.42 0.34 -2.46
CA ARG A 57 4.80 0.05 -2.03
C ARG A 57 5.43 1.27 -1.37
N LYS A 58 5.36 2.45 -2.02
CA LYS A 58 5.87 3.70 -1.47
C LYS A 58 5.22 4.06 -0.13
N PHE A 59 3.89 3.95 -0.03
CA PHE A 59 3.18 4.19 1.23
C PHE A 59 3.70 3.27 2.35
N ILE A 60 3.84 1.97 2.08
CA ILE A 60 4.35 1.02 3.07
C ILE A 60 5.80 1.40 3.44
N GLU A 61 6.67 1.67 2.46
CA GLU A 61 8.06 2.05 2.70
C GLU A 61 8.19 3.33 3.54
N ASP A 62 7.42 4.38 3.22
CA ASP A 62 7.47 5.64 3.97
C ASP A 62 6.96 5.47 5.41
N LYS A 63 6.07 4.50 5.68
CA LYS A 63 5.52 4.23 7.02
C LYS A 63 6.35 3.24 7.84
N THR A 64 7.06 2.32 7.20
CA THR A 64 7.72 1.21 7.90
C THR A 64 9.21 1.09 7.64
N GLY A 65 9.72 1.65 6.54
CA GLY A 65 11.12 1.62 6.14
C GLY A 65 11.35 0.92 4.80
N TYR A 66 12.29 -0.02 4.71
CA TYR A 66 12.43 -0.81 3.49
C TYR A 66 11.58 -2.09 3.58
N ILE A 67 11.12 -2.57 2.43
CA ILE A 67 10.31 -3.80 2.34
C ILE A 67 11.14 -4.88 1.64
N ASP A 68 11.19 -6.07 2.24
CA ASP A 68 11.56 -7.32 1.57
C ASP A 68 10.31 -8.19 1.35
N ILE A 69 10.25 -8.88 0.22
CA ILE A 69 9.06 -9.63 -0.19
C ILE A 69 9.47 -11.00 -0.65
N THR A 70 8.93 -11.99 0.04
CA THR A 70 9.06 -13.38 -0.34
C THR A 70 7.70 -13.90 -0.83
N LEU A 71 7.67 -14.37 -2.07
CA LEU A 71 6.53 -15.11 -2.60
C LEU A 71 6.67 -16.58 -2.20
N ASN A 72 5.76 -17.05 -1.36
CA ASN A 72 5.61 -18.47 -1.09
C ASN A 72 4.69 -19.05 -2.18
N ASP A 73 5.23 -19.87 -3.09
CA ASP A 73 4.50 -20.50 -4.22
C ASP A 73 3.52 -21.62 -3.78
N ILE A 74 3.00 -21.50 -2.55
CA ILE A 74 1.95 -22.35 -2.01
C ILE A 74 0.64 -21.61 -2.29
N ALA A 75 -0.14 -22.15 -3.22
CA ALA A 75 -1.49 -21.69 -3.47
C ALA A 75 -2.47 -22.36 -2.49
N ASP A 76 -3.44 -21.59 -1.98
CA ASP A 76 -4.57 -22.17 -1.25
C ASP A 76 -5.56 -22.86 -2.22
N ASN A 77 -6.59 -23.50 -1.67
CA ASN A 77 -7.64 -24.16 -2.46
C ASN A 77 -8.49 -23.19 -3.31
N THR A 78 -8.27 -21.87 -3.20
CA THR A 78 -8.95 -20.82 -3.96
C THR A 78 -8.07 -20.21 -5.06
N GLY A 79 -6.80 -20.62 -5.13
CA GLY A 79 -5.82 -20.09 -6.09
C GLY A 79 -5.11 -18.81 -5.62
N ASN A 80 -5.30 -18.37 -4.38
CA ASN A 80 -4.50 -17.28 -3.81
C ASN A 80 -3.12 -17.78 -3.47
N LYS A 81 -2.11 -16.94 -3.68
CA LYS A 81 -0.72 -17.19 -3.26
C LYS A 81 -0.47 -16.58 -1.89
N ASN A 82 0.44 -17.17 -1.14
CA ASN A 82 0.89 -16.57 0.11
C ASN A 82 2.06 -15.62 -0.14
N TYR A 83 1.92 -14.38 0.32
CA TYR A 83 2.95 -13.36 0.29
C TYR A 83 3.42 -13.09 1.72
N GLU A 84 4.71 -13.22 1.93
CA GLU A 84 5.39 -12.86 3.17
C GLU A 84 6.10 -11.52 2.91
N ILE A 85 5.63 -10.48 3.58
CA ILE A 85 6.10 -9.12 3.41
C ILE A 85 6.74 -8.69 4.73
N GLU A 86 8.05 -8.59 4.73
CA GLU A 86 8.83 -8.13 5.88
C GLU A 86 9.17 -6.66 5.69
N CYS A 87 8.79 -5.85 6.66
CA CYS A 87 9.07 -4.43 6.71
C CYS A 87 10.14 -4.16 7.76
N TYR A 88 11.17 -3.44 7.36
CA TYR A 88 12.33 -3.18 8.18
C TYR A 88 12.52 -1.67 8.36
N PRO A 89 12.63 -1.18 9.60
CA PRO A 89 12.87 0.24 9.83
C PRO A 89 14.21 0.68 9.24
N TYR A 90 14.25 1.89 8.65
CA TYR A 90 15.51 2.53 8.28
C TYR A 90 16.27 2.96 9.54
N ILE A 91 17.20 2.14 10.02
CA ILE A 91 18.02 2.51 11.18
C ILE A 91 19.42 2.82 10.71
N LEU A 92 19.68 4.12 10.64
CA LEU A 92 21.01 4.66 10.43
C LEU A 92 21.72 4.70 11.78
N TYR A 93 22.40 3.60 12.11
CA TYR A 93 23.31 3.40 13.24
C TYR A 93 22.67 2.91 14.56
N GLU A 94 23.21 1.78 15.02
CA GLU A 94 23.03 1.15 16.35
C GLU A 94 21.70 0.46 16.65
N GLY A 95 21.38 -0.58 15.86
CA GLY A 95 20.41 -1.61 16.22
C GLY A 95 19.47 -1.92 15.06
N PHE A 96 19.17 -3.21 14.84
CA PHE A 96 17.97 -3.58 14.08
C PHE A 96 16.80 -3.31 15.01
N GLY A 97 15.89 -2.44 14.60
CA GLY A 97 14.62 -2.20 15.27
C GLY A 97 13.67 -3.26 14.79
N ASP A 98 12.61 -3.45 15.57
CA ASP A 98 11.70 -4.56 15.36
C ASP A 98 11.10 -4.49 13.94
N SER A 99 11.40 -5.50 13.13
CA SER A 99 10.77 -5.66 11.83
C SER A 99 9.30 -6.03 12.02
N LYS A 100 8.45 -5.57 11.11
CA LYS A 100 7.05 -5.99 11.04
C LYS A 100 6.90 -7.01 9.92
N GLU A 101 6.43 -8.20 10.26
CA GLU A 101 6.14 -9.26 9.30
C GLU A 101 4.64 -9.33 9.02
N PHE A 102 4.28 -9.39 7.74
CA PHE A 102 2.92 -9.58 7.29
C PHE A 102 2.83 -10.83 6.41
N ASN A 103 1.95 -11.77 6.80
CA ASN A 103 1.66 -12.96 6.01
C ASN A 103 0.25 -12.82 5.40
N VAL A 104 0.16 -12.59 4.10
CA VAL A 104 -1.10 -12.27 3.42
C VAL A 104 -1.35 -13.18 2.22
N TRP A 105 -2.57 -13.73 2.18
CA TRP A 105 -3.04 -14.50 1.03
C TRP A 105 -3.68 -13.58 0.01
N ALA A 106 -3.20 -13.54 -1.22
CA ALA A 106 -3.68 -12.63 -2.26
C ALA A 106 -3.61 -13.25 -3.66
N THR A 107 -4.41 -12.73 -4.58
CA THR A 107 -4.42 -13.17 -5.98
C THR A 107 -3.14 -12.77 -6.72
N ASP A 108 -2.58 -11.63 -6.34
CA ASP A 108 -1.44 -10.98 -6.97
C ASP A 108 -0.73 -10.05 -5.97
N LEU A 109 0.41 -9.51 -6.38
CA LEU A 109 1.25 -8.65 -5.56
C LEU A 109 0.57 -7.32 -5.21
N LEU A 110 -0.23 -6.76 -6.13
CA LEU A 110 -0.99 -5.54 -5.90
C LEU A 110 -1.99 -5.73 -4.75
N GLN A 111 -2.73 -6.83 -4.75
CA GLN A 111 -3.65 -7.20 -3.66
C GLN A 111 -2.91 -7.51 -2.35
N ALA A 112 -1.71 -8.09 -2.40
CA ALA A 112 -0.89 -8.30 -1.21
C ALA A 112 -0.49 -6.96 -0.57
N TYR A 113 0.07 -6.04 -1.36
CA TYR A 113 0.40 -4.70 -0.87
C TYR A 113 -0.82 -3.94 -0.36
N TRP A 114 -1.97 -4.06 -1.04
CA TRP A 114 -3.19 -3.40 -0.59
C TRP A 114 -3.61 -3.83 0.81
N LYS A 115 -3.55 -5.14 1.08
CA LYS A 115 -3.84 -5.70 2.41
C LYS A 115 -2.87 -5.17 3.47
N VAL A 116 -1.57 -5.22 3.20
CA VAL A 116 -0.54 -4.72 4.13
C VAL A 116 -0.70 -3.23 4.39
N ALA A 117 -0.90 -2.43 3.35
CA ALA A 117 -1.12 -1.00 3.46
C ALA A 117 -2.37 -0.67 4.29
N CYS A 118 -3.45 -1.45 4.15
CA CYS A 118 -4.64 -1.31 4.98
C CYS A 118 -4.39 -1.66 6.45
N GLU A 119 -3.62 -2.71 6.75
CA GLU A 119 -3.25 -3.04 8.13
C GLU A 119 -2.41 -1.94 8.77
N ILE A 120 -1.40 -1.42 8.06
CA ILE A 120 -0.58 -0.29 8.53
C ILE A 120 -1.45 0.95 8.79
N ALA A 121 -2.36 1.28 7.86
CA ALA A 121 -3.23 2.44 8.01
C ALA A 121 -4.25 2.31 9.17
N LYS A 122 -4.52 1.11 9.68
CA LYS A 122 -5.36 0.90 10.87
C LYS A 122 -4.62 1.13 12.18
N GLU A 123 -3.29 1.11 12.15
CA GLU A 123 -2.44 1.28 13.35
C GLU A 123 -2.11 2.75 13.66
N GLU A 124 -2.53 3.69 12.80
CA GLU A 124 -2.38 5.15 13.00
C GLU A 124 -3.59 5.81 13.68
#